data_AF-A0A537SC84-F1
#
_entry.id   AF-A0A537SC84-F1
#
_cell.length_a   1.000
_cell.length_b   1.000
_cell.length_c   1.000
_cell.angle_alpha   90.00
_cell.angle_beta   90.00
_cell.angle_gamma   90.00
#
_symmetry.space_group_name_H-M   'P 1'
#
loop_
_entity.id
_entity.type
_entity.pdbx_description
1 polymer ?
#
loop_
_entity_poly.entity_id
_entity_poly.type
_entity_poly.pdbx_seq_one_letter_code
_entity_poly.pdbx_strand_id
1 'polypeptide(L)'
;LFDIDWQGTQQLREKADHDLVSVFVLPPSMPDLERRLRRRAQDSDEVIRARMATAAEEMSHWAEYDYVVINTDIDRAFAEVQTILAAERLKRERQTGLSDFVRRLQAQL
;
A
#
# COMPACT_ATOMS: atom_id res chain seq x y z
N LEU A 1 0.52 -10.16 -2.13
CA LEU A 1 1.04 -8.78 -2.22
C LEU A 1 1.22 -8.51 -3.69
N PHE A 2 0.53 -7.50 -4.22
CA PHE A 2 0.66 -7.11 -5.61
C PHE A 2 1.35 -5.74 -5.67
N ASP A 3 2.25 -5.57 -6.62
CA ASP A 3 2.82 -4.27 -6.98
C ASP A 3 2.07 -3.81 -8.24
N ILE A 4 1.22 -2.80 -8.10
CA ILE A 4 0.25 -2.36 -9.12
C ILE A 4 0.24 -0.83 -9.15
N ASP A 5 0.12 -0.26 -10.34
CA ASP A 5 -0.12 1.18 -10.51
C ASP A 5 -1.51 1.63 -10.02
N TRP A 6 -1.76 2.94 -10.09
CA TRP A 6 -3.04 3.52 -9.68
C TRP A 6 -4.22 3.02 -10.53
N GLN A 7 -4.01 2.75 -11.83
CA GLN A 7 -5.04 2.29 -12.74
C GLN A 7 -5.52 0.87 -12.40
N GLY A 8 -4.58 -0.03 -12.11
CA GLY A 8 -4.91 -1.38 -11.67
C GLY A 8 -5.50 -1.41 -10.27
N THR A 9 -5.08 -0.51 -9.38
CA THR A 9 -5.67 -0.36 -8.04
C THR A 9 -7.14 0.07 -8.13
N GLN A 10 -7.48 1.03 -8.99
CA GLN A 10 -8.86 1.44 -9.23
C GLN A 10 -9.74 0.30 -9.76
N GLN A 11 -9.25 -0.46 -10.74
CA GLN A 11 -9.98 -1.62 -11.28
C GLN A 11 -10.23 -2.72 -10.23
N LEU A 12 -9.31 -2.91 -9.28
CA LEU A 12 -9.47 -3.86 -8.19
C LEU A 12 -10.46 -3.37 -7.15
N ARG A 13 -10.44 -2.06 -6.83
CA ARG A 13 -11.42 -1.45 -5.92
C ARG A 13 -12.85 -1.64 -6.43
N GLU A 14 -13.10 -1.40 -7.71
CA GLU A 14 -14.43 -1.61 -8.32
C GLU A 14 -14.95 -3.05 -8.17
N LYS A 15 -14.04 -4.04 -8.11
CA LYS A 15 -14.39 -5.47 -8.08
C LYS A 15 -14.42 -6.07 -6.68
N ALA A 16 -13.68 -5.51 -5.72
CA ALA A 16 -13.39 -6.15 -4.44
C ALA A 16 -13.17 -5.14 -3.29
N ASP A 17 -13.97 -4.08 -3.23
CA ASP A 17 -13.83 -2.97 -2.27
C ASP A 17 -13.70 -3.43 -0.81
N HIS A 18 -14.38 -4.52 -0.42
CA HIS A 18 -14.35 -5.04 0.96
C HIS A 18 -13.18 -5.98 1.28
N ASP A 19 -12.47 -6.51 0.28
CA ASP A 19 -11.39 -7.48 0.51
C ASP A 19 -9.99 -6.91 0.17
N LEU A 20 -9.94 -5.76 -0.50
CA LEU A 20 -8.69 -5.06 -0.78
C LEU A 20 -8.25 -4.22 0.44
N VAL A 21 -6.94 -4.11 0.61
CA VAL A 21 -6.30 -3.08 1.45
C VAL A 21 -5.21 -2.46 0.60
N SER A 22 -5.32 -1.16 0.33
CA SER A 22 -4.36 -0.45 -0.50
C SER A 22 -3.39 0.38 0.36
N VAL A 23 -2.10 0.27 0.07
CA VAL A 23 -1.03 1.03 0.75
C VAL A 23 -0.20 1.77 -0.27
N PHE A 24 -0.19 3.10 -0.20
CA PHE A 24 0.65 3.94 -1.06
C PHE A 24 1.97 4.27 -0.36
N VAL A 25 3.10 4.07 -1.04
CA VAL A 25 4.43 4.31 -0.47
C VAL A 25 5.07 5.55 -1.08
N LEU A 26 5.20 6.60 -0.28
CA LEU A 26 5.81 7.87 -0.69
C LEU A 26 7.31 7.90 -0.40
N PRO A 27 8.12 8.51 -1.29
CA PRO A 27 9.45 8.96 -0.92
C PRO A 27 9.35 10.13 0.08
N PRO A 28 10.40 10.39 0.88
CA PRO A 28 10.39 11.50 1.84
C PRO A 28 10.55 12.86 1.15
N SER A 29 11.04 12.88 -0.09
CA SER A 29 11.18 14.08 -0.91
C SER A 29 11.31 13.73 -2.40
N MET A 30 11.05 14.70 -3.28
CA MET A 30 11.28 14.54 -4.73
C MET A 30 12.77 14.33 -5.08
N PRO A 31 13.73 15.06 -4.48
CA PRO A 31 15.16 14.77 -4.67
C PRO A 31 15.57 13.37 -4.24
N ASP A 32 14.96 12.82 -3.18
CA ASP A 32 15.19 11.43 -2.77
C ASP A 32 14.71 10.43 -3.83
N LEU A 33 13.53 10.67 -4.41
CA LEU A 33 12.99 9.85 -5.48
C LEU A 33 13.91 9.85 -6.70
N GLU A 34 14.33 11.03 -7.15
CA GLU A 34 15.24 11.17 -8.30
C GLU A 34 16.56 10.44 -8.05
N ARG A 35 17.16 10.61 -6.86
CA ARG A 35 18.37 9.89 -6.45
C ARG A 35 18.18 8.38 -6.48
N ARG A 36 17.02 7.87 -6.03
CA ARG A 36 16.70 6.44 -6.07
C ARG A 36 16.56 5.93 -7.51
N LEU A 37 15.88 6.67 -8.39
CA LEU A 37 15.74 6.33 -9.81
C LEU A 37 17.09 6.29 -10.52
N ARG A 38 17.93 7.31 -10.30
CA ARG A 38 19.32 7.39 -10.81
C ARG A 38 20.21 6.25 -10.33
N ARG A 39 20.02 5.78 -9.10
CA ARG A 39 20.79 4.66 -8.54
C ARG A 39 20.30 3.30 -9.05
N ARG A 40 19.00 3.18 -9.33
CA ARG A 40 18.37 1.91 -9.72
C ARG A 40 18.54 1.61 -11.21
N ALA A 41 18.78 2.64 -12.03
CA ALA A 41 18.95 2.48 -13.46
C ALA A 41 20.14 3.30 -13.97
N GLN A 42 20.96 2.71 -14.85
CA GLN A 42 21.89 3.43 -15.73
C GLN A 42 21.12 4.19 -16.84
N ASP A 43 19.95 4.72 -16.50
CA ASP A 43 19.02 5.37 -17.41
C ASP A 43 19.55 6.75 -17.78
N SER A 44 19.27 7.19 -19.01
CA SER A 44 19.60 8.54 -19.45
C SER A 44 18.76 9.58 -18.69
N ASP A 45 19.26 10.83 -18.63
CA ASP A 45 18.56 11.94 -17.98
C ASP A 45 17.14 12.19 -18.54
N GLU A 46 16.89 11.78 -19.78
CA GLU A 46 15.56 11.86 -20.40
C GLU A 46 14.59 10.84 -19.81
N VAL A 47 15.03 9.59 -19.60
CA VAL A 47 14.22 8.53 -18.97
C VAL A 47 13.94 8.88 -17.52
N ILE A 48 14.90 9.42 -16.79
CA ILE A 48 14.71 9.86 -15.39
C ILE A 48 13.64 10.96 -15.32
N ARG A 49 13.69 11.97 -16.20
CA ARG A 49 12.68 13.03 -16.25
C ARG A 49 11.29 12.49 -16.55
N ALA A 50 11.16 11.57 -17.51
CA ALA A 50 9.89 10.94 -17.83
C ALA A 50 9.31 10.18 -16.60
N ARG A 51 10.14 9.37 -15.92
CA ARG A 51 9.70 8.65 -14.72
C ARG A 51 9.35 9.57 -13.55
N MET A 52 10.10 10.67 -13.36
CA MET A 52 9.78 11.68 -12.35
C MET A 52 8.43 12.36 -12.63
N ALA A 53 8.11 12.63 -13.90
CA ALA A 53 6.81 13.18 -14.29
C ALA A 53 5.67 12.18 -14.03
N THR A 54 5.85 10.91 -14.41
CA THR A 54 4.90 9.84 -14.11
C THR A 54 4.67 9.72 -12.61
N ALA A 55 5.73 9.66 -11.80
CA ALA A 55 5.59 9.53 -10.34
C ALA A 55 4.85 10.73 -9.72
N ALA A 56 5.05 11.94 -10.24
CA ALA A 56 4.30 13.12 -9.77
C ALA A 56 2.80 13.03 -10.09
N GLU A 57 2.44 12.49 -11.27
CA GLU A 57 1.05 12.24 -11.66
C GLU A 57 0.42 11.14 -10.78
N GLU A 58 1.10 10.01 -10.59
CA GLU A 58 0.65 8.93 -9.72
C GLU A 58 0.45 9.39 -8.27
N MET A 59 1.35 10.25 -7.77
CA MET A 59 1.25 10.82 -6.44
C MET A 59 -0.04 11.62 -6.25
N SER A 60 -0.65 12.20 -7.29
CA SER A 60 -1.91 12.95 -7.14
C SER A 60 -3.09 12.07 -6.68
N HIS A 61 -3.01 10.76 -6.89
CA HIS A 61 -4.03 9.78 -6.52
C HIS A 61 -3.81 9.16 -5.12
N TRP A 62 -2.86 9.66 -4.32
CA TRP A 62 -2.56 9.10 -3.00
C TRP A 62 -3.79 9.03 -2.07
N ALA A 63 -4.71 9.98 -2.20
CA ALA A 63 -5.91 10.10 -1.38
C ALA A 63 -6.93 8.96 -1.62
N GLU A 64 -6.73 8.18 -2.67
CA GLU A 64 -7.55 7.02 -3.01
C GLU A 64 -7.05 5.75 -2.30
N TYR A 65 -5.99 5.81 -1.50
CA TYR A 65 -5.47 4.63 -0.80
C TYR A 65 -5.93 4.59 0.66
N ASP A 66 -6.06 3.39 1.24
CA ASP A 66 -6.48 3.22 2.64
C ASP A 66 -5.39 3.70 3.61
N TYR A 67 -4.13 3.50 3.23
CA TYR A 67 -2.95 3.88 4.01
C TYR A 67 -1.88 4.55 3.14
N VAL A 68 -1.12 5.46 3.76
CA VAL A 68 0.07 6.08 3.17
C VAL A 68 1.27 5.88 4.09
N VAL A 69 2.37 5.37 3.53
CA VAL A 69 3.64 5.12 4.23
C VAL A 69 4.72 6.01 3.63
N ILE A 70 5.38 6.83 4.44
CA ILE A 70 6.49 7.68 3.98
C ILE A 70 7.82 6.95 4.23
N ASN A 71 8.45 6.51 3.15
CA ASN A 71 9.68 5.73 3.16
C ASN A 71 10.93 6.60 3.37
N THR A 72 11.02 7.23 4.54
CA THR A 72 12.23 7.91 5.05
C THR A 72 13.35 6.93 5.37
N ASP A 73 12.99 5.82 6.00
CA ASP A 73 13.85 4.72 6.41
C ASP A 73 13.19 3.39 6.05
N ILE A 74 13.97 2.45 5.50
CA ILE A 74 13.44 1.21 4.95
C ILE A 74 12.90 0.29 6.04
N ASP A 75 13.58 0.21 7.19
CA ASP A 75 13.21 -0.69 8.29
C ASP A 75 11.93 -0.18 8.96
N ARG A 76 11.83 1.15 9.14
CA ARG A 76 10.62 1.79 9.64
C ARG A 76 9.44 1.59 8.70
N ALA A 77 9.60 1.88 7.40
CA ALA A 77 8.52 1.74 6.43
C ALA A 77 8.04 0.28 6.35
N PHE A 78 8.97 -0.68 6.44
CA PHE A 78 8.65 -2.09 6.49
C PHE A 78 7.82 -2.45 7.73
N ALA A 79 8.24 -1.97 8.92
CA ALA A 79 7.50 -2.19 10.16
C ALA A 79 6.08 -1.58 10.12
N GLU A 80 5.92 -0.41 9.51
CA GLU A 80 4.62 0.24 9.31
C GLU A 80 3.71 -0.62 8.41
N VAL A 81 4.22 -1.13 7.29
CA VAL A 81 3.46 -2.04 6.40
C VAL A 81 3.09 -3.35 7.11
N GLN A 82 4.01 -3.93 7.89
CA GLN A 82 3.71 -5.13 8.70
C GLN A 82 2.60 -4.86 9.72
N THR A 83 2.62 -3.68 10.33
CA THR A 83 1.60 -3.26 11.31
C THR A 83 0.24 -3.13 10.64
N ILE A 84 0.17 -2.50 9.46
CA ILE A 84 -1.06 -2.40 8.65
C ILE A 84 -1.59 -3.81 8.35
N LEU A 85 -0.74 -4.71 7.83
CA LEU A 85 -1.14 -6.08 7.52
C LEU A 85 -1.69 -6.83 8.75
N ALA A 86 -1.04 -6.68 9.91
CA ALA A 86 -1.48 -7.31 11.15
C ALA A 86 -2.84 -6.76 11.60
N ALA A 87 -3.03 -5.43 11.58
CA ALA A 87 -4.27 -4.78 11.96
C ALA A 87 -5.43 -5.18 11.04
N GLU A 88 -5.20 -5.23 9.74
CA GLU A 88 -6.20 -5.62 8.74
C GLU A 88 -6.67 -7.07 8.96
N ARG A 89 -5.76 -8.00 9.26
CA ARG A 89 -6.11 -9.38 9.59
C ARG A 89 -6.92 -9.53 10.88
N LEU A 90 -6.85 -8.55 11.78
CA LEU A 90 -7.62 -8.56 13.02
C LEU A 90 -9.04 -8.00 12.84
N LYS A 91 -9.38 -7.37 11.71
CA LYS A 91 -10.75 -6.89 11.45
C LYS A 91 -11.74 -8.06 11.58
N ARG A 92 -12.83 -7.83 12.33
CA ARG A 92 -13.87 -8.83 12.61
C ARG A 92 -14.35 -9.56 11.35
N GLU A 93 -14.56 -8.82 10.27
CA GLU A 93 -15.06 -9.36 8.99
C GLU A 93 -14.06 -10.28 8.27
N ARG A 94 -12.76 -10.16 8.58
CA ARG A 94 -11.68 -10.98 8.01
C ARG A 94 -11.28 -12.17 8.89
N GLN A 95 -11.83 -12.27 10.11
CA GLN A 95 -11.58 -13.39 11.01
C GLN A 95 -12.47 -14.60 10.67
N THR A 96 -11.94 -15.51 9.86
CA THR A 96 -12.63 -16.74 9.48
C THR A 96 -13.01 -17.59 10.71
N GLY A 97 -14.28 -18.01 10.80
CA GLY A 97 -14.77 -18.88 11.88
C GLY A 97 -15.10 -18.15 13.19
N LEU A 98 -14.95 -16.82 13.26
CA LEU A 98 -15.25 -16.04 14.46
C LEU A 98 -16.72 -16.20 14.91
N SER A 99 -17.66 -16.17 13.98
CA SER A 99 -19.10 -16.34 14.29
C SER A 99 -19.41 -17.69 14.93
N ASP A 100 -18.73 -18.76 14.51
CA ASP A 100 -18.91 -20.10 15.10
C ASP A 100 -18.28 -20.18 16.48
N PHE A 101 -17.10 -19.58 16.64
CA PHE A 101 -16.44 -19.47 17.93
C PHE A 101 -17.31 -18.75 18.95
N VAL A 102 -17.88 -17.59 18.59
CA VAL A 102 -18.78 -16.83 19.46
C VAL A 102 -20.04 -17.64 19.83
N ARG A 103 -20.66 -18.33 18.86
CA ARG A 103 -21.81 -19.20 19.13
C ARG A 103 -21.48 -20.32 20.13
N ARG A 104 -20.29 -20.93 20.03
CA ARG A 104 -19.84 -21.95 20.98
C ARG A 104 -19.64 -21.39 22.39
N LEU A 105 -19.11 -20.18 22.53
CA LEU A 105 -18.96 -19.52 23.83
C LEU A 105 -20.32 -19.22 24.48
N GLN A 106 -21.28 -18.73 23.69
CA GLN A 106 -22.62 -18.43 24.18
C GLN A 106 -23.36 -19.66 24.70
N ALA A 107 -23.14 -20.84 24.10
CA ALA A 107 -23.76 -22.09 24.53
C ALA A 107 -23.18 -22.66 25.85
N GLN A 108 -22.12 -22.06 26.41
CA GLN A 108 -21.51 -22.47 27.68
C GLN A 108 -22.02 -21.67 28.89
N LEU A 109 -22.81 -20.62 28.63
CA LEU A 109 -23.48 -19.81 29.65
C LEU A 109 -24.87 -20.38 29.95
#